data_AF-A0A067W830-F1
#
_entry.id   AF-A0A067W830-F1
#
_cell.length_a   1.000
_cell.length_b   1.000
_cell.length_c   1.000
_cell.angle_alpha   90.00
_cell.angle_beta   90.00
_cell.angle_gamma   90.00
#
_symmetry.space_group_name_H-M   'P 1'
#
loop_
_entity.id
_entity.type
_entity.pdbx_description
1 polymer ?
#
loop_
_entity_poly.entity_id
_entity_poly.type
_entity_poly.pdbx_seq_one_letter_code
_entity_poly.pdbx_strand_id
1 'polypeptide(L)' 'MIGHILQRIQAIRDFTDVKTGDLGGFIEKESNLSHQGNCWVYDNARVFDCARVYDSAKVL' A
#
# COMPACT_ATOMS: atom_id res chain seq x y z
N MET A 1 -7.87 13.05 19.73
CA MET A 1 -7.73 11.87 18.88
C MET A 1 -8.06 12.31 17.46
N ILE A 2 -7.05 12.50 16.61
CA ILE A 2 -7.26 12.91 15.22
C ILE A 2 -7.48 11.62 14.44
N GLY A 3 -8.59 11.52 13.69
CA GLY A 3 -8.84 10.38 12.81
C GLY A 3 -7.97 10.47 11.55
N HIS A 4 -7.54 9.34 11.03
CA HIS A 4 -6.82 9.26 9.75
C HIS A 4 -7.79 8.99 8.61
N ILE A 5 -7.66 9.74 7.52
CA ILE A 5 -8.35 9.46 6.27
C ILE A 5 -7.43 8.58 5.45
N LEU A 6 -7.91 7.39 5.08
CA LEU A 6 -7.14 6.45 4.28
C LEU A 6 -7.78 6.26 2.90
N GLN A 7 -6.94 6.02 1.92
CA GLN A 7 -7.32 5.81 0.53
C GLN A 7 -6.97 4.38 0.13
N ARG A 8 -7.89 3.73 -0.59
CA ARG A 8 -7.67 2.39 -1.14
C ARG A 8 -6.67 2.50 -2.28
N ILE A 9 -5.62 1.68 -2.26
CA ILE A 9 -4.63 1.66 -3.34
C ILE A 9 -5.10 0.76 -4.50
N GLN A 10 -4.70 1.13 -5.71
CA GLN A 10 -4.91 0.33 -6.91
C GLN A 10 -3.57 0.18 -7.64
N ALA A 11 -3.26 -1.04 -8.06
CA ALA A 11 -2.03 -1.31 -8.80
C ALA A 11 -2.09 -0.72 -10.21
N ILE A 12 -1.02 -0.05 -10.62
CA ILE A 12 -0.87 0.54 -11.97
C ILE A 12 0.10 -0.24 -12.87
N ARG A 13 0.68 -1.31 -12.35
CA ARG A 13 1.57 -2.23 -13.08
C ARG A 13 1.49 -3.62 -12.47
N ASP A 14 1.93 -4.60 -13.24
CA ASP A 14 2.11 -5.98 -12.78
C ASP A 14 3.42 -6.12 -11.97
N PHE A 15 3.36 -6.88 -10.88
CA PHE A 15 4.54 -7.32 -10.11
C PHE A 15 4.19 -8.45 -9.16
N THR A 16 5.09 -9.43 -9.02
CA THR A 16 4.86 -10.62 -8.17
C THR A 16 3.50 -11.27 -8.47
N ASP A 17 2.64 -11.38 -7.47
CA ASP A 17 1.28 -11.89 -7.52
C ASP A 17 0.20 -10.80 -7.77
N VAL A 18 0.60 -9.52 -7.87
CA VAL A 18 -0.29 -8.37 -8.07
C VAL A 18 -0.36 -7.99 -9.55
N LYS A 19 -1.58 -7.76 -10.05
CA LYS A 19 -1.88 -7.36 -11.42
C LYS A 19 -2.38 -5.93 -11.51
N THR A 20 -2.15 -5.31 -12.64
CA THR A 20 -2.65 -3.97 -12.95
C THR A 20 -4.17 -3.95 -12.77
N GLY A 21 -4.67 -3.00 -11.97
CA GLY A 21 -6.08 -2.89 -11.62
C GLY A 21 -6.46 -3.53 -10.28
N ASP A 22 -5.61 -4.37 -9.69
CA ASP A 22 -5.89 -4.99 -8.39
C ASP A 22 -6.00 -3.94 -7.29
N LEU A 23 -7.01 -4.10 -6.42
CA LEU A 23 -7.19 -3.27 -5.25
C LEU A 23 -6.44 -3.88 -4.05
N GLY A 24 -5.47 -3.13 -3.52
CA GLY A 24 -4.73 -3.48 -2.30
C GLY A 24 -5.41 -2.93 -1.04
N GLY A 25 -4.68 -2.78 0.05
CA GLY A 25 -5.16 -2.18 1.29
C GLY A 25 -5.25 -0.65 1.22
N PHE A 26 -5.00 0.01 2.36
CA PHE A 26 -5.22 1.43 2.51
C PHE A 26 -3.97 2.17 3.00
N ILE A 27 -3.71 3.34 2.43
CA ILE A 27 -2.64 4.25 2.85
C ILE A 27 -3.21 5.63 3.19
N GLU A 28 -2.56 6.35 4.10
CA GLU A 28 -2.91 7.75 4.39
C GLU A 28 -2.27 8.71 3.38
N LYS A 29 -1.00 8.48 3.05
CA LYS A 29 -0.18 9.31 2.17
C LYS A 29 0.58 8.42 1.21
N GLU A 30 0.85 8.94 0.01
CA GLU A 30 1.63 8.24 -1.03
C GLU A 30 2.97 7.72 -0.50
N SER A 31 3.64 8.50 0.37
CA SER A 31 4.92 8.11 0.98
C SER A 31 4.86 6.94 1.98
N ASN A 32 3.67 6.47 2.36
CA ASN A 32 3.51 5.27 3.18
C ASN A 32 3.80 3.98 2.40
N LEU A 33 3.75 4.01 1.06
CA LEU A 33 4.04 2.86 0.20
C LEU A 33 5.03 3.24 -0.90
N SER A 34 6.19 2.60 -0.93
CA SER A 34 7.19 2.86 -1.97
C SER A 34 6.67 2.46 -3.35
N HIS A 35 7.01 3.27 -4.35
CA HIS A 35 6.75 2.97 -5.76
C HIS A 35 7.85 2.07 -6.37
N GLN A 36 8.97 1.91 -5.65
CA GLN A 36 10.10 1.07 -6.04
C GLN A 36 9.98 -0.31 -5.38
N GLY A 37 10.57 -1.33 -6.02
CA GLY A 37 10.51 -2.70 -5.53
C GLY A 37 9.16 -3.35 -5.78
N ASN A 38 8.79 -4.29 -4.92
CA ASN A 38 7.58 -5.13 -5.03
C ASN A 38 6.75 -5.11 -3.74
N CYS A 39 6.94 -4.09 -2.90
CA CYS A 39 6.20 -3.98 -1.65
C CYS A 39 4.72 -3.71 -1.91
N TRP A 40 3.86 -4.27 -1.05
CA TRP A 40 2.41 -4.17 -1.22
C TRP A 40 1.66 -4.24 0.11
N VAL A 41 0.51 -3.57 0.14
CA VAL A 41 -0.45 -3.66 1.23
C VAL A 41 -1.64 -4.44 0.69
N TYR A 42 -1.94 -5.59 1.29
CA TYR A 42 -2.99 -6.49 0.85
C TYR A 42 -4.33 -6.18 1.52
N ASP A 43 -5.40 -6.62 0.87
CA ASP A 43 -6.75 -6.74 1.43
C ASP A 43 -7.27 -5.50 2.18
N ASN A 44 -7.33 -5.57 3.50
CA ASN A 44 -7.87 -4.50 4.35
C ASN A 44 -6.82 -3.93 5.30
N ALA A 45 -5.53 -4.26 5.11
CA ALA A 45 -4.45 -3.70 5.88
C ALA A 45 -4.35 -2.18 5.68
N ARG A 46 -3.85 -1.50 6.73
CA ARG A 46 -3.82 -0.03 6.82
C ARG A 46 -2.43 0.43 7.21
N VAL A 47 -1.87 1.34 6.44
CA VAL A 47 -0.58 1.98 6.71
C VAL A 47 -0.79 3.48 6.77
N PHE A 48 -0.43 4.09 7.91
CA PHE A 48 -0.70 5.50 8.17
C PHE A 48 0.36 6.10 9.08
N ASP A 49 0.28 7.42 9.30
CA ASP A 49 1.23 8.18 10.09
C ASP A 49 2.68 8.02 9.54
N CYS A 50 3.66 7.78 10.42
CA CYS A 50 5.08 7.66 10.05
C CYS A 50 5.47 6.30 9.43
N ALA A 51 4.53 5.35 9.28
CA ALA A 51 4.84 4.02 8.74
C ALA A 51 5.18 4.07 7.24
N ARG A 52 6.15 3.27 6.81
CA ARG A 52 6.55 3.17 5.39
C ARG A 52 6.79 1.71 5.01
N VAL A 53 6.24 1.29 3.89
CA VAL A 53 6.43 -0.05 3.31
C VAL A 53 7.31 0.09 2.06
N TYR A 54 8.38 -0.69 1.99
CA TYR A 54 9.41 -0.57 0.95
C TYR A 54 10.03 -1.93 0.62
N ASP A 55 10.89 -1.95 -0.41
CA ASP A 55 11.56 -3.13 -0.95
C ASP A 55 10.61 -4.27 -1.33
N SER A 56 10.63 -5.38 -0.60
CA SER A 56 9.79 -6.57 -0.85
C SER A 56 8.82 -6.87 0.29
N ALA A 57 8.58 -5.90 1.18
CA ALA A 57 7.70 -6.08 2.33
C ALA A 57 6.24 -6.27 1.91
N LYS A 58 5.57 -7.25 2.51
CA LYS A 58 4.16 -7.56 2.31
C LYS A 58 3.40 -7.32 3.61
N VAL A 59 2.40 -6.46 3.58
CA VAL A 59 1.52 -6.21 4.72
C VAL A 59 0.19 -6.89 4.44
N LEU A 60 -0.20 -7.84 5.30
CA LEU A 60 -1.44 -8.61 5.21
C LEU A 60 -2.52 -8.03 6.12
#